data_AF-A0A2V7UPN0-F1
#
_entry.id   AF-A0A2V7UPN0-F1
#
_cell.length_a   1.000
_cell.length_b   1.000
_cell.length_c   1.000
_cell.angle_alpha   90.00
_cell.angle_beta   90.00
_cell.angle_gamma   90.00
#
_symmetry.space_group_name_H-M   'P 1'
#
loop_
_entity.id
_entity.type
_entity.pdbx_description
1 polymer ?
#
loop_
_entity_poly.entity_id
_entity_poly.type
_entity_poly.pdbx_seq_one_letter_code
_entity_poly.pdbx_strand_id
1 'polypeptide(L)'
;MRASEELRAAVRARSVASGAPEAAAAARAVEALGGDTVVAVLFFGSRHTGAGPDPSSAWDLFVVTRGYAGFHRALRRAGATHRPAWLMAALNTLLTPSQVSLSVARPHGTLRAKCAVVSLADLRRETSPRRRDHFIAGRLFQPVTILLAGEPERDAVLEALGDACRLTWSWVRPWLPPPRSGPSRSSAGWRRCGRRSGSGCCRCTPSCCGTWRGRESCGKRRRERSSSRVRSAEVRGAGWPPTSPGRG
;
A
#
# COMPACT_ATOMS: atom_id res chain seq x y z
N MET A 1 28.05 9.17 -6.31
CA MET A 1 27.15 10.35 -6.35
C MET A 1 26.06 10.18 -7.41
N ARG A 2 26.37 10.13 -8.72
CA ARG A 2 25.38 9.99 -9.81
C ARG A 2 24.36 8.84 -9.65
N ALA A 3 24.80 7.64 -9.26
CA ALA A 3 23.90 6.50 -9.06
C ALA A 3 22.86 6.70 -7.93
N SER A 4 23.22 7.47 -6.90
CA SER A 4 22.32 7.80 -5.79
C SER A 4 21.26 8.82 -6.23
N GLU A 5 21.64 9.80 -7.05
CA GLU A 5 20.72 10.78 -7.64
C GLU A 5 19.76 10.15 -8.64
N GLU A 6 20.26 9.25 -9.51
CA GLU A 6 19.43 8.50 -10.45
C GLU A 6 18.38 7.64 -9.73
N LEU A 7 18.78 6.97 -8.64
CA LEU A 7 17.85 6.21 -7.82
C LEU A 7 16.79 7.12 -7.21
N ARG A 8 17.18 8.25 -6.62
CA ARG A 8 16.25 9.22 -6.04
C ARG A 8 15.26 9.74 -7.07
N ALA A 9 15.74 10.10 -8.26
CA ALA A 9 14.90 10.56 -9.36
C ALA A 9 13.90 9.48 -9.80
N ALA A 10 14.35 8.22 -9.91
CA ALA A 10 13.49 7.10 -10.26
C ALA A 10 12.41 6.81 -9.19
N VAL A 11 12.79 6.88 -7.90
CA VAL A 11 11.86 6.74 -6.78
C VAL A 11 10.84 7.87 -6.77
N ARG A 12 11.27 9.12 -6.95
CA ARG A 12 10.35 10.27 -7.07
C ARG A 12 9.38 10.08 -8.22
N ALA A 13 9.87 9.75 -9.41
CA ALA A 13 9.04 9.59 -10.60
C ALA A 13 7.96 8.51 -10.43
N ARG A 14 8.28 7.35 -9.83
CA ARG A 14 7.29 6.30 -9.58
C ARG A 14 6.32 6.64 -8.46
N SER A 15 6.75 7.42 -7.46
CA SER A 15 5.97 7.68 -6.25
C SER A 15 5.03 8.88 -6.35
N VAL A 16 5.25 9.76 -7.32
CA VAL A 16 4.36 10.89 -7.65
C VAL A 16 3.34 10.51 -8.72
N ALA A 17 3.39 9.29 -9.26
CA ALA A 17 2.41 8.80 -10.23
C ALA A 17 0.99 8.86 -9.65
N SER A 18 0.02 9.25 -10.49
CA SER A 18 -1.38 9.41 -10.06
C SER A 18 -1.92 8.11 -9.47
N GLY A 19 -2.40 8.17 -8.22
CA GLY A 19 -3.05 7.05 -7.54
C GLY A 19 -4.50 6.89 -7.97
N ALA A 20 -5.09 5.72 -7.69
CA ALA A 20 -6.51 5.50 -7.91
C ALA A 20 -7.35 6.52 -7.09
N PRO A 21 -8.42 7.12 -7.65
CA PRO A 21 -9.26 8.10 -6.96
C PRO A 21 -9.79 7.61 -5.60
N GLU A 22 -10.10 6.32 -5.51
CA GLU A 22 -10.56 5.67 -4.28
C GLU A 22 -9.46 5.56 -3.23
N ALA A 23 -8.21 5.35 -3.65
CA ALA A 23 -7.07 5.34 -2.74
C ALA A 23 -6.87 6.74 -2.15
N ALA A 24 -6.96 7.79 -3.00
CA ALA A 24 -6.92 9.18 -2.55
C ALA A 24 -8.09 9.52 -1.60
N ALA A 25 -9.29 9.01 -1.86
CA ALA A 25 -10.43 9.17 -0.96
C ALA A 25 -10.19 8.46 0.39
N ALA A 26 -9.61 7.26 0.38
CA ALA A 26 -9.22 6.55 1.60
C ALA A 26 -8.18 7.35 2.41
N ALA A 27 -7.17 7.90 1.74
CA ALA A 27 -6.14 8.72 2.37
C ALA A 27 -6.74 9.98 3.03
N ARG A 28 -7.62 10.71 2.34
CA ARG A 28 -8.32 11.87 2.90
C ARG A 28 -9.18 11.52 4.11
N ALA A 29 -9.83 10.36 4.09
CA ALA A 29 -10.61 9.92 5.25
C ALA A 29 -9.72 9.55 6.45
N VAL A 30 -8.57 8.92 6.21
CA VAL A 30 -7.58 8.65 7.26
C VAL A 30 -7.03 9.95 7.85
N GLU A 31 -6.72 10.93 7.00
CA GLU A 31 -6.30 12.26 7.42
C GLU A 31 -7.39 12.95 8.25
N ALA A 32 -8.66 12.93 7.80
CA ALA A 32 -9.77 13.51 8.55
C ALA A 32 -9.96 12.86 9.94
N LEU A 33 -9.74 11.54 10.06
CA LEU A 33 -9.81 10.83 11.34
C LEU A 33 -8.58 11.09 12.24
N GLY A 34 -7.40 11.21 11.65
CA GLY A 34 -6.14 11.40 12.38
C GLY A 34 -5.80 12.87 12.66
N GLY A 35 -6.44 13.81 11.96
CA GLY A 35 -6.13 15.24 11.98
C GLY A 35 -4.66 15.54 11.68
N ASP A 36 -4.15 16.61 12.28
CA ASP A 36 -2.77 17.11 12.12
C ASP A 36 -1.67 16.13 12.57
N THR A 37 -2.03 14.94 13.05
CA THR A 37 -1.07 13.92 13.45
C THR A 37 -0.60 13.08 12.26
N VAL A 38 -1.37 13.02 11.17
CA VAL A 38 -1.01 12.37 9.91
C VAL A 38 -0.15 13.32 9.10
N VAL A 39 1.04 12.88 8.69
CA VAL A 39 1.97 13.71 7.88
C VAL A 39 2.14 13.21 6.47
N ALA A 40 1.94 11.92 6.25
CA ALA A 40 1.89 11.35 4.92
C ALA A 40 1.03 10.09 4.89
N VAL A 41 0.43 9.82 3.74
CA VAL A 41 -0.26 8.57 3.46
C VAL A 41 0.31 7.99 2.17
N LEU A 42 0.82 6.77 2.28
CA LEU A 42 1.42 6.02 1.19
C LEU A 42 0.47 4.89 0.79
N PHE A 43 0.36 4.63 -0.51
CA PHE A 43 -0.43 3.54 -1.05
C PHE A 43 0.47 2.47 -1.66
N PHE A 44 0.23 1.23 -1.26
CA PHE A 44 0.96 0.04 -1.72
C PHE A 44 0.00 -1.15 -1.87
N GLY A 45 0.49 -2.30 -2.33
CA GLY A 45 -0.25 -3.56 -2.31
C GLY A 45 -0.85 -4.02 -3.64
N SER A 46 -1.70 -5.06 -3.60
CA SER A 46 -2.20 -5.77 -4.79
C SER A 46 -3.09 -4.92 -5.70
N ARG A 47 -3.80 -3.94 -5.14
CA ARG A 47 -4.55 -2.91 -5.91
C ARG A 47 -3.62 -1.90 -6.60
N HIS A 48 -2.40 -1.70 -6.08
CA HIS A 48 -1.38 -0.86 -6.73
C HIS A 48 -0.70 -1.60 -7.88
N THR A 49 -0.44 -2.90 -7.72
CA THR A 49 0.23 -3.73 -8.72
C THR A 49 -0.71 -4.44 -9.71
N GLY A 50 -2.03 -4.27 -9.56
CA GLY A 50 -3.04 -4.90 -10.43
C GLY A 50 -3.12 -6.43 -10.30
N ALA A 51 -2.59 -7.00 -9.22
CA ALA A 51 -2.55 -8.44 -8.99
C ALA A 51 -3.90 -8.96 -8.45
N GLY A 52 -4.93 -8.95 -9.29
CA GLY A 52 -6.23 -9.58 -9.04
C GLY A 52 -6.97 -9.07 -7.79
N PRO A 53 -7.23 -7.76 -7.65
CA PRO A 53 -7.97 -7.26 -6.50
C PRO A 53 -9.44 -7.67 -6.57
N ASP A 54 -9.90 -8.42 -5.56
CA ASP A 54 -11.33 -8.66 -5.37
C ASP A 54 -12.04 -7.33 -5.01
N PRO A 55 -13.30 -7.09 -5.44
CA PRO A 55 -14.05 -5.90 -5.08
C PRO A 55 -14.11 -5.61 -3.57
N SER A 56 -14.03 -6.65 -2.73
CA SER A 56 -14.02 -6.56 -1.26
C SER A 56 -12.64 -6.30 -0.63
N SER A 57 -11.56 -6.32 -1.42
CA SER A 57 -10.19 -6.15 -0.91
C SER A 57 -9.98 -4.78 -0.28
N ALA A 58 -9.36 -4.74 0.90
CA ALA A 58 -9.04 -3.49 1.58
C ALA A 58 -7.96 -2.70 0.82
N TRP A 59 -7.97 -1.38 0.98
CA TRP A 59 -6.87 -0.53 0.52
C TRP A 59 -5.73 -0.57 1.51
N ASP A 60 -4.57 -1.07 1.10
CA ASP A 60 -3.37 -1.13 1.93
C ASP A 60 -2.67 0.24 1.94
N LEU A 61 -2.75 0.93 3.07
CA LEU A 61 -2.18 2.25 3.29
C LEU A 61 -1.06 2.18 4.32
N PHE A 62 0.01 2.93 4.09
CA PHE A 62 1.04 3.22 5.09
C PHE A 62 0.79 4.63 5.60
N VAL A 63 0.41 4.76 6.87
CA VAL A 63 0.08 6.03 7.50
C VAL A 63 1.28 6.49 8.30
N VAL A 64 1.92 7.56 7.83
CA VAL A 64 3.05 8.18 8.50
C VAL A 64 2.51 9.27 9.41
N THR A 65 2.91 9.23 10.67
CA THR A 65 2.43 10.12 11.74
C THR A 65 3.57 10.92 12.36
N ARG A 66 3.26 12.06 12.98
CA ARG A 66 4.23 12.77 13.85
C ARG A 66 4.58 11.94 15.08
N GLY A 67 3.60 11.23 15.62
CA GLY A 67 3.76 10.33 16.74
C GLY A 67 2.49 9.54 17.03
N TYR A 68 2.65 8.33 17.59
CA TYR A 68 1.55 7.38 17.76
C TYR A 68 0.47 7.84 18.75
N ALA A 69 0.88 8.49 19.84
CA ALA A 69 -0.05 8.90 20.89
C ALA A 69 -1.10 9.90 20.37
N GLY A 70 -0.67 10.88 19.58
CA GLY A 70 -1.57 11.85 18.96
C GLY A 70 -2.58 11.16 18.04
N PHE A 71 -2.08 10.30 17.15
CA PHE A 71 -2.89 9.58 16.16
C PHE A 71 -3.95 8.69 16.83
N HIS A 72 -3.57 7.84 17.78
CA HIS A 72 -4.52 6.96 18.46
C HIS A 72 -5.54 7.73 19.32
N ARG A 73 -5.15 8.88 19.89
CA ARG A 73 -6.11 9.77 20.58
C ARG A 73 -7.12 10.36 19.61
N ALA A 74 -6.69 10.76 18.41
CA ALA A 74 -7.58 11.28 17.37
C ALA A 74 -8.58 10.20 16.91
N LEU A 75 -8.09 8.98 16.63
CA LEU A 75 -8.95 7.84 16.28
C LEU A 75 -9.98 7.52 17.37
N ARG A 76 -9.58 7.55 18.65
CA ARG A 76 -10.49 7.31 19.77
C ARG A 76 -11.55 8.42 19.88
N ARG A 77 -11.14 9.69 19.73
CA ARG A 77 -12.07 10.84 19.74
C ARG A 77 -13.08 10.77 18.60
N ALA A 78 -12.67 10.28 17.44
CA ALA A 78 -13.53 10.07 16.28
C ALA A 78 -14.40 8.81 16.37
N GLY A 79 -14.34 8.05 17.48
CA GLY A 79 -15.09 6.80 17.65
C GLY A 79 -14.60 5.65 16.76
N ALA A 80 -13.46 5.80 16.07
CA ALA A 80 -12.91 4.78 15.17
C ALA A 80 -12.22 3.62 15.91
N THR A 81 -11.93 3.80 17.20
CA THR A 81 -11.43 2.72 18.07
C THR A 81 -11.92 2.89 19.50
N HIS A 82 -12.24 1.76 20.15
CA HIS A 82 -12.59 1.71 21.57
C HIS A 82 -11.38 1.46 22.48
N ARG A 83 -10.19 1.20 21.89
CA ARG A 83 -9.00 0.85 22.66
C ARG A 83 -8.37 2.08 23.33
N PRO A 84 -7.74 1.93 24.51
CA PRO A 84 -7.04 3.03 25.15
C PRO A 84 -5.85 3.49 24.29
N ALA A 85 -5.85 4.78 23.94
CA ALA A 85 -4.86 5.35 23.02
C ALA A 85 -3.41 5.23 23.53
N TRP A 86 -3.19 5.32 24.84
CA TRP A 86 -1.85 5.18 25.42
C TRP A 86 -1.29 3.77 25.24
N LEU A 87 -2.13 2.73 25.40
CA LEU A 87 -1.74 1.34 25.24
C LEU A 87 -1.39 1.05 23.79
N MET A 88 -2.24 1.51 22.85
CA MET A 88 -1.96 1.39 21.42
C MET A 88 -0.67 2.13 21.04
N ALA A 89 -0.42 3.32 21.60
CA ALA A 89 0.81 4.05 21.33
C ALA A 89 2.06 3.32 21.86
N ALA A 90 1.98 2.74 23.06
CA ALA A 90 3.07 1.96 23.65
C ALA A 90 3.34 0.65 22.90
N LEU A 91 2.29 -0.04 22.45
CA LEU A 91 2.44 -1.21 21.60
C LEU A 91 3.05 -0.85 20.25
N ASN A 92 2.71 0.32 19.69
CA ASN A 92 3.26 0.79 18.42
C ASN A 92 4.76 1.11 18.49
N THR A 93 5.27 1.58 19.63
CA THR A 93 6.71 1.86 19.80
C THR A 93 7.54 0.58 19.93
N LEU A 94 6.93 -0.51 20.40
CA LEU A 94 7.56 -1.81 20.53
C LEU A 94 7.40 -2.69 19.28
N LEU A 95 6.21 -2.70 18.68
CA LEU A 95 5.79 -3.56 17.56
C LEU A 95 5.42 -2.74 16.32
N THR A 96 6.34 -1.88 15.89
CA THR A 96 6.17 -1.12 14.65
C THR A 96 6.29 -2.03 13.42
N PRO A 97 5.43 -1.91 12.39
CA PRO A 97 4.26 -1.05 12.28
C PRO A 97 2.97 -1.75 12.75
N SER A 98 2.14 -1.01 13.50
CA SER A 98 0.82 -1.53 13.90
C SER A 98 -0.18 -1.49 12.76
N GLN A 99 -1.00 -2.53 12.64
CA GLN A 99 -2.07 -2.57 11.65
C GLN A 99 -3.38 -2.11 12.27
N VAL A 100 -4.03 -1.12 11.65
CA VAL A 100 -5.36 -0.63 12.02
C VAL A 100 -6.29 -0.80 10.82
N SER A 101 -7.40 -1.48 11.01
CA SER A 101 -8.45 -1.59 9.98
C SER A 101 -9.48 -0.50 10.22
N LEU A 102 -9.65 0.40 9.24
CA LEU A 102 -10.61 1.49 9.29
C LEU A 102 -11.72 1.24 8.28
N SER A 103 -12.96 1.48 8.70
CA SER A 103 -14.13 1.50 7.82
C SER A 103 -14.52 2.95 7.59
N VAL A 104 -14.38 3.41 6.35
CA VAL A 104 -14.65 4.79 5.92
C VAL A 104 -15.98 4.84 5.21
N ALA A 105 -16.89 5.71 5.63
CA ALA A 105 -18.16 5.93 4.93
C ALA A 105 -17.94 6.59 3.56
N ARG A 106 -18.70 6.16 2.55
CA ARG A 106 -18.78 6.74 1.21
C ARG A 106 -20.25 6.92 0.82
N PRO A 107 -20.56 7.79 -0.17
CA PRO A 107 -21.93 8.01 -0.62
C PRO A 107 -22.72 6.74 -0.99
N HIS A 108 -22.04 5.70 -1.47
CA HIS A 108 -22.66 4.43 -1.87
C HIS A 108 -22.05 3.20 -1.18
N GLY A 109 -21.64 3.33 0.09
CA GLY A 109 -21.23 2.19 0.92
C GLY A 109 -20.04 2.47 1.82
N THR A 110 -19.41 1.44 2.35
CA THR A 110 -18.21 1.56 3.20
C THR A 110 -16.96 1.14 2.43
N LEU A 111 -15.85 1.82 2.72
CA LEU A 111 -14.53 1.49 2.23
C LEU A 111 -13.70 0.95 3.38
N ARG A 112 -13.15 -0.27 3.22
CA ARG A 112 -12.21 -0.82 4.18
C ARG A 112 -10.79 -0.39 3.79
N ALA A 113 -10.12 0.31 4.70
CA ALA A 113 -8.72 0.68 4.59
C ALA A 113 -7.92 -0.07 5.66
N LYS A 114 -6.87 -0.76 5.23
CA LYS A 114 -5.90 -1.39 6.13
C LYS A 114 -4.71 -0.47 6.25
N CYS A 115 -4.49 0.06 7.44
CA CYS A 115 -3.48 1.08 7.70
C CYS A 115 -2.32 0.49 8.50
N ALA A 116 -1.14 0.42 7.90
CA ALA A 116 0.12 0.23 8.60
C ALA A 116 0.58 1.58 9.15
N VAL A 117 0.54 1.77 10.47
CA VAL A 117 0.85 3.05 11.11
C VAL A 117 2.31 3.07 11.56
N VAL A 118 3.03 4.13 11.19
CA VAL A 118 4.43 4.37 11.55
C VAL A 118 4.63 5.84 11.90
N SER A 119 5.57 6.16 12.79
CA SER A 119 6.01 7.55 12.98
C SER A 119 7.04 7.93 11.91
N LEU A 120 7.18 9.22 11.57
CA LEU A 120 8.22 9.64 10.63
C LEU A 120 9.64 9.29 11.14
N ALA A 121 9.85 9.35 12.46
CA ALA A 121 11.12 8.97 13.08
C ALA A 121 11.39 7.47 12.93
N ASP A 122 10.39 6.62 13.17
CA ASP A 122 10.52 5.18 12.99
C ASP A 122 10.66 4.80 11.52
N LEU A 123 9.93 5.45 10.61
CA LEU A 123 10.08 5.25 9.18
C LEU A 123 11.55 5.43 8.76
N ARG A 124 12.15 6.57 9.14
CA ARG A 124 13.58 6.85 8.87
C ARG A 124 14.49 5.80 9.49
N ARG A 125 14.24 5.37 10.72
CA ARG A 125 15.06 4.33 11.38
C ARG A 125 14.93 2.98 10.67
N GLU A 126 13.72 2.53 10.40
CA GLU A 126 13.44 1.20 9.84
C GLU A 126 13.82 1.08 8.36
N THR A 127 13.98 2.21 7.65
CA THR A 127 14.62 2.23 6.32
C THR A 127 16.13 2.45 6.39
N SER A 128 16.75 2.51 7.56
CA SER A 128 18.19 2.72 7.73
C SER A 128 18.94 1.45 8.17
N PRO A 129 20.28 1.48 8.23
CA PRO A 129 21.06 0.41 8.85
C PRO A 129 20.70 0.13 10.32
N ARG A 130 20.12 1.11 11.03
CA ARG A 130 19.69 0.99 12.45
C ARG A 130 18.29 0.37 12.62
N ARG A 131 17.70 -0.17 11.55
CA ARG A 131 16.39 -0.84 11.61
C ARG A 131 16.39 -1.97 12.63
N ARG A 132 15.23 -2.19 13.25
CA ARG A 132 15.00 -3.32 14.16
C ARG A 132 14.51 -4.54 13.40
N ASP A 133 13.74 -4.32 12.33
CA ASP A 133 13.16 -5.37 11.50
C ASP A 133 13.18 -5.00 10.01
N HIS A 134 13.05 -6.00 9.15
CA HIS A 134 13.04 -5.91 7.70
C HIS A 134 11.64 -5.64 7.14
N PHE A 135 10.57 -5.69 7.95
CA PHE A 135 9.20 -5.54 7.47
C PHE A 135 8.97 -4.23 6.70
N ILE A 136 9.35 -3.08 7.26
CA ILE A 136 9.08 -1.77 6.62
C ILE A 136 9.90 -1.61 5.35
N ALA A 137 11.22 -1.84 5.40
CA ALA A 137 12.08 -1.78 4.22
C ALA A 137 11.62 -2.77 3.12
N GLY A 138 11.22 -3.98 3.52
CA GLY A 138 10.70 -5.03 2.65
C GLY A 138 9.36 -4.69 1.98
N ARG A 139 8.54 -3.80 2.58
CA ARG A 139 7.31 -3.30 1.92
C ARG A 139 7.59 -2.08 1.05
N LEU A 140 8.48 -1.20 1.50
CA LEU A 140 8.69 0.11 0.87
C LEU A 140 9.70 0.11 -0.29
N PHE A 141 10.45 -0.98 -0.52
CA PHE A 141 11.27 -1.09 -1.73
C PHE A 141 10.40 -1.28 -3.00
N GLN A 142 9.19 -1.82 -2.83
CA GLN A 142 8.21 -2.01 -3.89
C GLN A 142 7.72 -0.66 -4.46
N PRO A 143 7.04 -0.63 -5.61
CA PRO A 143 6.34 0.57 -6.07
C PRO A 143 5.33 1.04 -5.02
N VAL A 144 5.43 2.32 -4.64
CA VAL A 144 4.57 2.98 -3.64
C VAL A 144 4.19 4.34 -4.19
N THR A 145 2.92 4.72 -4.09
CA THR A 145 2.42 6.05 -4.44
C THR A 145 2.22 6.91 -3.19
N ILE A 146 2.69 8.16 -3.20
CA ILE A 146 2.42 9.12 -2.13
C ILE A 146 1.08 9.78 -2.43
N LEU A 147 0.06 9.49 -1.63
CA LEU A 147 -1.29 10.05 -1.80
C LEU A 147 -1.46 11.39 -1.09
N LEU A 148 -0.81 11.52 0.06
CA LEU A 148 -0.84 12.71 0.91
C LEU A 148 0.57 12.93 1.47
N ALA A 149 1.08 14.15 1.39
CA ALA A 149 2.26 14.62 2.13
C ALA A 149 2.43 16.13 1.94
N GLY A 150 2.76 16.85 3.02
CA GLY A 150 3.32 18.21 2.95
C GLY A 150 4.74 18.20 2.39
N GLU A 151 5.27 19.35 1.99
CA GLU A 151 6.55 19.43 1.25
C GLU A 151 7.78 18.93 2.05
N PRO A 152 7.99 19.28 3.34
CA PRO A 152 9.14 18.73 4.06
C PRO A 152 8.97 17.23 4.39
N GLU A 153 7.74 16.78 4.67
CA GLU A 153 7.49 15.36 4.94
C GLU A 153 7.53 14.50 3.67
N ARG A 154 7.16 15.05 2.51
CA ARG A 154 7.27 14.37 1.20
C ARG A 154 8.72 14.03 0.88
N ASP A 155 9.62 14.99 1.03
CA ASP A 155 11.04 14.74 0.79
C ASP A 155 11.61 13.72 1.78
N ALA A 156 11.23 13.80 3.06
CA ALA A 156 11.63 12.81 4.05
C ALA A 156 11.13 11.40 3.73
N VAL A 157 9.91 11.27 3.23
CA VAL A 157 9.35 10.00 2.75
C VAL A 157 10.12 9.49 1.54
N LEU A 158 10.38 10.34 0.54
CA LEU A 158 11.11 9.96 -0.66
C LEU A 158 12.53 9.46 -0.35
N GLU A 159 13.20 10.09 0.62
CA GLU A 159 14.49 9.63 1.13
C GLU A 159 14.37 8.23 1.74
N ALA A 160 13.40 8.01 2.63
CA ALA A 160 13.17 6.72 3.24
C ALA A 160 12.87 5.62 2.20
N LEU A 161 12.08 5.93 1.16
CA LEU A 161 11.84 5.01 0.04
C LEU A 161 13.13 4.70 -0.74
N GLY A 162 13.98 5.70 -0.96
CA GLY A 162 15.30 5.53 -1.57
C GLY A 162 16.25 4.68 -0.73
N ASP A 163 16.29 4.91 0.58
CA ASP A 163 17.05 4.11 1.53
C ASP A 163 16.57 2.65 1.54
N ALA A 164 15.25 2.41 1.56
CA ALA A 164 14.68 1.07 1.48
C ALA A 164 15.16 0.32 0.23
N CYS A 165 15.14 0.97 -0.93
CA CYS A 165 15.68 0.37 -2.17
C CYS A 165 17.17 0.07 -2.07
N ARG A 166 17.99 0.96 -1.48
CA ARG A 166 19.42 0.73 -1.30
C ARG A 166 19.70 -0.45 -0.36
N LEU A 167 18.99 -0.52 0.76
CA LEU A 167 19.10 -1.62 1.70
C LEU A 167 18.75 -2.95 1.04
N THR A 168 17.61 -3.03 0.35
CA THR A 168 17.22 -4.25 -0.36
C THR A 168 18.25 -4.66 -1.41
N TRP A 169 18.80 -3.71 -2.17
CA TRP A 169 19.85 -4.01 -3.14
C TRP A 169 21.10 -4.60 -2.48
N SER A 170 21.50 -4.08 -1.31
CA SER A 170 22.66 -4.59 -0.57
C SER A 170 22.51 -6.06 -0.17
N TRP A 171 21.29 -6.51 0.15
CA TRP A 171 21.03 -7.91 0.53
C TRP A 171 20.84 -8.83 -0.66
N VAL A 172 20.28 -8.32 -1.76
CA VAL A 172 20.02 -9.13 -2.96
C VAL A 172 21.30 -9.32 -3.77
N ARG A 173 22.24 -8.37 -3.73
CA ARG A 173 23.48 -8.40 -4.55
C ARG A 173 24.26 -9.73 -4.49
N PRO A 174 24.49 -10.38 -3.34
CA PRO A 174 25.19 -11.67 -3.28
C PRO A 174 24.49 -12.80 -4.03
N TRP A 175 23.18 -12.70 -4.23
CA TRP A 175 22.34 -13.71 -4.89
C TRP A 175 22.15 -13.45 -6.38
N LEU A 176 22.66 -12.32 -6.90
CA LEU A 176 22.60 -12.02 -8.31
C LEU A 176 23.78 -12.69 -9.03
N PRO A 177 23.56 -13.22 -10.25
CA PRO A 177 24.66 -13.71 -11.05
C PRO A 177 25.69 -12.59 -11.25
N PRO A 178 26.99 -12.92 -11.34
CA PRO A 178 28.00 -11.92 -11.63
C PRO A 178 27.59 -11.16 -12.91
N PRO A 179 27.83 -9.84 -12.96
CA PRO A 179 27.51 -9.06 -14.15
C PRO A 179 28.16 -9.75 -15.34
N ARG A 180 27.35 -10.15 -16.34
CA ARG A 180 27.89 -10.74 -17.57
C ARG A 180 28.91 -9.75 -18.12
N SER A 181 30.14 -10.21 -18.31
CA SER A 181 31.20 -9.52 -19.03
C SER A 181 30.79 -9.39 -20.50
N GLY A 182 29.94 -8.39 -20.77
CA GLY A 182 29.64 -7.85 -22.08
C GLY A 182 29.95 -6.35 -22.05
N PRO A 183 30.21 -5.71 -23.20
CA PRO A 183 30.73 -4.35 -23.26
C PRO A 183 29.86 -3.39 -22.44
N SER A 184 30.55 -2.63 -21.57
CA SER A 184 30.01 -1.83 -20.49
C SER A 184 28.76 -1.03 -20.88
N ARG A 185 27.62 -1.35 -20.26
CA ARG A 185 26.47 -0.45 -20.19
C ARG A 185 26.28 0.02 -18.75
N SER A 186 26.99 1.09 -18.43
CA SER A 186 26.65 1.98 -17.33
C SER A 186 25.16 2.40 -17.44
N SER A 187 24.47 2.47 -16.30
CA SER A 187 23.08 2.98 -16.08
C SER A 187 21.85 2.13 -16.47
N ALA A 188 21.98 0.91 -17.02
CA ALA A 188 20.80 0.17 -17.54
C ALA A 188 20.01 -0.71 -16.54
N GLY A 189 20.53 -0.96 -15.34
CA GLY A 189 19.93 -1.91 -14.37
C GLY A 189 18.55 -1.49 -13.83
N TRP A 190 18.36 -0.19 -13.58
CA TRP A 190 17.13 0.32 -12.97
C TRP A 190 15.92 0.32 -13.91
N ARG A 191 16.12 0.55 -15.22
CA ARG A 191 15.02 0.68 -16.19
C ARG A 191 14.29 -0.65 -16.44
N ARG A 192 14.94 -1.79 -16.20
CA ARG A 192 14.36 -3.12 -16.50
C ARG A 192 13.47 -3.66 -15.38
N CYS A 193 13.61 -3.16 -14.15
CA CYS A 193 12.76 -3.58 -13.02
C CYS A 193 11.43 -2.80 -12.95
N GLY A 194 11.36 -1.59 -13.49
CA GLY A 194 10.17 -0.73 -13.41
C GLY A 194 9.15 -0.87 -14.56
N ARG A 195 9.55 -1.33 -15.76
CA ARG A 195 8.66 -1.38 -16.94
C ARG A 195 7.88 -2.69 -17.12
N ARG A 196 8.15 -3.73 -16.34
CA ARG A 196 7.50 -5.06 -16.47
C ARG A 196 6.45 -5.37 -15.39
N SER A 197 6.01 -4.37 -14.64
CA SER A 197 5.01 -4.56 -13.57
C SER A 197 3.58 -4.23 -14.01
N GLY A 198 3.36 -3.86 -15.28
CA GLY A 198 2.05 -3.45 -15.82
C GLY A 198 1.26 -4.55 -16.53
N SER A 199 1.80 -5.77 -16.64
CA SER A 199 1.06 -6.94 -17.11
C SER A 199 1.61 -8.18 -16.41
N GLY A 200 0.72 -9.09 -16.05
CA GLY A 200 0.94 -10.12 -15.04
C GLY A 200 2.30 -10.82 -15.07
N CYS A 201 2.74 -11.20 -13.87
CA CYS A 201 3.98 -11.88 -13.51
C CYS A 201 4.23 -13.25 -14.21
N CYS A 202 3.52 -13.58 -15.30
CA CYS A 202 3.49 -14.91 -15.90
C CYS A 202 3.89 -14.95 -17.39
N ARG A 203 4.75 -14.05 -17.87
CA ARG A 203 5.29 -14.16 -19.25
C ARG A 203 6.80 -14.05 -19.29
N CYS A 204 7.46 -15.08 -18.77
CA CYS A 204 8.82 -15.43 -19.19
C CYS A 204 8.77 -15.84 -20.67
N THR A 205 9.60 -15.23 -21.49
CA THR A 205 9.77 -15.55 -22.91
C THR A 205 10.36 -16.96 -23.10
N PRO A 206 9.98 -17.73 -24.14
CA PRO A 206 10.36 -19.14 -24.30
C PRO A 206 11.85 -19.44 -24.47
N SER A 207 12.71 -18.43 -24.68
CA SER A 207 14.15 -18.63 -24.87
C SER A 207 14.94 -18.95 -23.57
N CYS A 208 14.26 -19.03 -22.41
CA CYS A 208 14.86 -19.47 -21.14
C CYS A 208 14.54 -20.93 -20.76
N CYS A 209 13.71 -21.65 -21.52
CA CYS A 209 13.44 -23.07 -21.28
C CYS A 209 14.46 -23.96 -22.00
N GLY A 210 15.72 -23.90 -21.56
CA GLY A 210 16.63 -25.03 -21.72
C GLY A 210 16.26 -26.11 -20.71
N THR A 211 15.61 -27.16 -21.19
CA THR A 211 15.44 -28.48 -20.54
C THR A 211 14.97 -28.48 -19.09
N TRP A 212 13.66 -28.31 -18.89
CA TRP A 212 12.96 -28.88 -17.73
C TRP A 212 11.90 -29.86 -18.24
N ARG A 213 12.16 -31.16 -18.03
CA ARG A 213 11.33 -32.28 -18.46
C ARG A 213 10.37 -32.59 -17.29
N GLY A 214 9.07 -32.34 -17.47
CA GLY A 214 8.03 -32.67 -16.49
C GLY A 214 6.70 -31.95 -16.73
N ARG A 215 5.84 -32.56 -17.57
CA ARG A 215 4.38 -32.28 -17.73
C ARG A 215 3.69 -32.55 -16.38
N GLU A 216 2.71 -31.78 -15.88
CA GLU A 216 1.31 -31.53 -16.28
C GLU A 216 0.79 -30.51 -15.22
N SER A 217 -0.09 -29.55 -15.40
CA SER A 217 -1.17 -29.32 -16.36
C SER A 217 -1.51 -27.82 -16.35
N CYS A 218 -1.32 -27.17 -17.50
CA CYS A 218 -1.73 -25.79 -17.75
C CYS A 218 -3.07 -25.81 -18.50
N GLY A 219 -4.13 -25.33 -17.84
CA GLY A 219 -5.32 -24.72 -18.44
C GLY A 219 -6.21 -25.60 -19.34
N LYS A 220 -7.45 -25.86 -18.89
CA LYS A 220 -8.64 -25.98 -19.77
C LYS A 220 -9.91 -26.11 -18.94
N ARG A 221 -10.72 -25.05 -18.87
CA ARG A 221 -12.11 -25.02 -19.38
C ARG A 221 -12.86 -23.77 -18.91
N ARG A 222 -12.87 -22.79 -19.82
CA ARG A 222 -13.99 -21.89 -20.05
C ARG A 222 -15.11 -22.74 -20.66
N ARG A 223 -16.30 -22.77 -20.05
CA ARG A 223 -17.53 -23.19 -20.72
C ARG A 223 -18.68 -22.29 -20.31
N GLU A 224 -19.44 -21.90 -21.31
CA GLU A 224 -20.67 -21.15 -21.23
C GLU A 224 -21.70 -21.87 -20.36
N ARG A 225 -22.57 -21.07 -19.71
CA ARG A 225 -24.01 -21.34 -19.67
C ARG A 225 -24.75 -20.07 -19.34
N SER A 226 -25.41 -19.55 -20.36
CA SER A 226 -26.55 -18.66 -20.31
C SER A 226 -27.78 -19.37 -19.70
N SER A 227 -28.61 -18.55 -19.05
CA SER A 227 -30.05 -18.71 -18.78
C SER A 227 -30.54 -19.88 -17.90
N SER A 228 -31.05 -19.51 -16.72
CA SER A 228 -32.43 -19.85 -16.33
C SER A 228 -32.95 -18.91 -15.23
N ARG A 229 -34.21 -18.49 -15.41
CA ARG A 229 -35.04 -17.71 -14.49
C ARG A 229 -35.43 -18.54 -13.26
N VAL A 230 -35.44 -17.91 -12.08
CA VAL A 230 -36.43 -18.12 -10.99
C VAL A 230 -36.56 -16.77 -10.25
N ARG A 231 -37.57 -15.95 -10.57
CA ARG A 231 -38.80 -15.68 -9.79
C ARG A 231 -38.61 -15.49 -8.27
N SER A 232 -38.91 -14.26 -7.83
CA SER A 232 -39.67 -13.85 -6.65
C SER A 232 -39.36 -14.47 -5.28
N ALA A 233 -38.85 -13.64 -4.37
CA ALA A 233 -39.27 -13.66 -2.98
C ALA A 233 -39.32 -12.22 -2.44
N GLU A 234 -40.55 -11.76 -2.26
CA GLU A 234 -41.00 -10.60 -1.52
C GLU A 234 -40.60 -10.74 -0.04
N VAL A 235 -39.92 -9.74 0.54
CA VAL A 235 -39.94 -9.51 1.99
C VAL A 235 -40.20 -8.03 2.22
N ARG A 236 -41.43 -7.77 2.68
CA ARG A 236 -41.91 -6.52 3.22
C ARG A 236 -41.27 -6.24 4.58
N GLY A 237 -41.16 -4.96 4.92
CA GLY A 237 -41.45 -4.49 6.27
C GLY A 237 -40.27 -4.00 7.11
N ALA A 238 -40.06 -2.68 7.10
CA ALA A 238 -39.78 -1.89 8.31
C ALA A 238 -39.93 -0.41 7.96
N GLY A 239 -41.18 0.07 7.96
CA GLY A 239 -41.49 1.49 7.94
C GLY A 239 -41.13 2.12 9.27
N TRP A 240 -40.41 3.24 9.23
CA TRP A 240 -40.34 4.19 10.35
C TRP A 240 -41.38 5.29 10.08
N PRO A 241 -42.23 5.65 11.05
CA PRO A 241 -43.25 6.68 10.86
C PRO A 241 -42.63 8.09 10.91
N PRO A 242 -43.19 9.06 10.17
CA PRO A 242 -42.87 10.48 10.35
C PRO A 242 -43.72 11.08 11.49
N THR A 243 -43.08 11.68 12.48
CA THR A 243 -43.75 12.60 13.41
C THR A 243 -43.62 14.02 12.87
N SER A 244 -44.73 14.56 12.39
CA SER A 244 -44.93 15.97 12.04
C SER A 244 -45.10 16.86 13.29
N PRO A 245 -44.97 18.20 13.16
CA PRO A 245 -44.86 19.13 14.28
C PRO A 245 -46.24 19.64 14.75
N GLY A 246 -46.42 19.77 16.07
CA GLY A 246 -47.58 20.42 16.68
C GLY A 246 -47.21 21.78 17.26
N ARG A 247 -47.94 22.81 16.81
CA ARG A 247 -47.96 24.17 17.38
C ARG A 247 -48.71 24.16 18.72
N GLY A 248 -48.23 24.96 19.65
CA GLY A 248 -48.90 25.44 20.86
C GLY A 248 -48.22 26.73 21.27
#